data_AF-A0A2I0K4X1-F1
#
_entry.id   AF-A0A2I0K4X1-F1
#
_cell.length_a   1.000
_cell.length_b   1.000
_cell.length_c   1.000
_cell.angle_alpha   90.00
_cell.angle_beta   90.00
_cell.angle_gamma   90.00
#
_symmetry.space_group_name_H-M   'P 1'
#
loop_
_entity.id
_entity.type
_entity.pdbx_description
1 polymer ?
#
loop_
_entity_poly.entity_id
_entity_poly.type
_entity_poly.pdbx_seq_one_letter_code
_entity_poly.pdbx_strand_id
1 'polypeptide(L)'
;MGSSKEEEKRKLRVPTFNEVTGPYHEPFCLDIFISKASVRACIVHRVTSKVVVVAHSISKDMKFDLTSTRNARACQAVGEVLAQRALADDIYDVVYTPRRGELLEGKLGIVVQAIIENGVKVKLKLKQRKQKGGKRSS
;
A
#
# COMPACT_ATOMS: atom_id res chain seq x y z
N MET A 1 23.81 0.13 46.04
CA MET A 1 22.39 0.31 45.70
C MET A 1 22.33 1.03 44.36
N GLY A 2 21.58 0.45 43.41
CA GLY A 2 21.74 0.62 41.97
C GLY A 2 21.50 2.04 41.43
N SER A 3 22.42 2.47 40.58
CA SER A 3 22.26 3.57 39.64
C SER A 3 21.26 3.24 38.52
N SER A 4 20.73 4.32 37.93
CA SER A 4 20.24 4.41 36.55
C SER A 4 18.74 4.19 36.35
N LYS A 5 17.93 5.10 36.91
CA LYS A 5 16.79 5.64 36.18
C LYS A 5 17.31 6.70 35.20
N GLU A 6 17.60 6.31 33.97
CA GLU A 6 17.57 7.28 32.87
C GLU A 6 17.15 6.55 31.61
N GLU A 7 15.87 6.77 31.28
CA GLU A 7 15.19 6.25 30.12
C GLU A 7 16.03 6.47 28.86
N GLU A 8 16.18 5.40 28.09
CA GLU A 8 16.67 5.39 26.72
C GLU A 8 15.84 6.38 25.88
N LYS A 9 16.22 7.66 25.90
CA LYS A 9 15.78 8.69 24.96
C LYS A 9 16.28 8.25 23.59
N ARG A 10 15.53 7.38 22.92
CA ARG A 10 15.66 7.13 21.49
C ARG A 10 15.56 8.50 20.84
N LYS A 11 16.69 9.08 20.43
CA LYS A 11 16.75 10.36 19.72
C LYS A 11 15.75 10.25 18.56
N LEU A 12 14.59 10.89 18.72
CA LEU A 12 13.56 10.92 17.69
C LEU A 12 14.26 11.52 16.47
N ARG A 13 14.48 10.69 15.45
CA ARG A 13 15.13 11.15 14.23
C ARG A 13 14.30 12.30 13.68
N VAL A 14 14.94 13.45 13.50
CA VAL A 14 14.30 14.58 12.83
C VAL A 14 14.00 14.13 11.39
N PRO A 15 12.74 14.20 10.93
CA PRO A 15 12.40 13.81 9.57
C PRO A 15 13.15 14.69 8.58
N THR A 16 13.67 14.06 7.53
CA THR A 16 14.38 14.75 6.45
C THR A 16 13.42 15.61 5.64
N PHE A 17 13.95 16.64 4.96
CA PHE A 17 13.15 17.53 4.11
C PHE A 17 12.23 16.75 3.16
N ASN A 18 12.75 15.70 2.51
CA ASN A 18 11.99 14.85 1.59
C ASN A 18 10.87 14.03 2.27
N GLU A 19 11.02 13.68 3.55
CA GLU A 19 9.97 13.00 4.31
C GLU A 19 8.84 13.97 4.67
N VAL A 20 9.16 15.24 4.90
CA VAL A 20 8.19 16.31 5.19
C VAL A 20 7.49 16.80 3.93
N THR A 21 8.21 16.97 2.81
CA THR A 21 7.66 17.47 1.55
C THR A 21 7.02 16.40 0.68
N GLY A 22 7.42 15.13 0.85
CA GLY A 22 6.89 14.01 0.08
C GLY A 22 5.36 13.90 0.06
N PRO A 23 4.63 14.08 1.19
CA PRO A 23 3.16 14.13 1.18
C PRO A 23 2.54 15.25 0.35
N TYR A 24 3.24 16.36 0.09
CA TYR A 24 2.71 17.48 -0.69
C TYR A 24 2.88 17.26 -2.19
N HIS A 25 3.97 16.59 -2.59
CA HIS A 25 4.19 16.21 -3.99
C HIS A 25 3.45 14.91 -4.38
N GLU A 26 3.27 14.02 -3.40
CA GLU A 26 2.64 12.71 -3.58
C GLU A 26 1.60 12.52 -2.47
N PRO A 27 0.44 13.19 -2.60
CA PRO A 27 -0.56 13.25 -1.55
C PRO A 27 -1.31 11.94 -1.37
N PHE A 28 -1.41 11.10 -2.40
CA PHE A 28 -2.18 9.86 -2.33
C PHE A 28 -1.30 8.64 -2.08
N CYS A 29 -1.70 7.83 -1.09
CA CYS A 29 -1.08 6.56 -0.76
C CYS A 29 -2.05 5.42 -1.01
N LEU A 30 -1.60 4.41 -1.76
CA LEU A 30 -2.31 3.15 -1.94
C LEU A 30 -2.01 2.22 -0.77
N ASP A 31 -3.05 1.65 -0.17
CA ASP A 31 -2.97 0.60 0.85
C ASP A 31 -3.76 -0.62 0.37
N ILE A 32 -3.10 -1.77 0.31
CA ILE A 32 -3.68 -3.04 -0.15
C ILE A 32 -3.59 -4.01 1.01
N PHE A 33 -4.72 -4.66 1.30
CA PHE A 33 -4.82 -5.67 2.33
C PHE A 33 -5.44 -6.94 1.76
N ILE A 34 -4.65 -8.00 1.70
CA ILE A 34 -5.06 -9.32 1.22
C ILE A 34 -5.12 -10.27 2.41
N SER A 35 -6.32 -10.73 2.75
CA SER A 35 -6.53 -11.72 3.80
C SER A 35 -6.83 -13.10 3.21
N LYS A 36 -7.07 -14.09 4.10
CA LYS A 36 -7.53 -15.42 3.67
C LYS A 36 -8.92 -15.39 3.04
N ALA A 37 -9.76 -14.41 3.41
CA ALA A 37 -11.18 -14.36 3.05
C ALA A 37 -11.54 -13.26 2.05
N SER A 38 -10.80 -12.15 2.02
CA SER A 38 -11.12 -10.99 1.18
C SER A 38 -9.89 -10.20 0.76
N VAL A 39 -10.08 -9.36 -0.26
CA VAL A 39 -9.10 -8.42 -0.78
C VAL A 39 -9.70 -7.02 -0.66
N ARG A 40 -8.99 -6.13 0.04
CA ARG A 40 -9.33 -4.72 0.22
C ARG A 40 -8.23 -3.86 -0.37
N ALA A 41 -8.60 -2.81 -1.08
CA ALA A 41 -7.68 -1.77 -1.50
C ALA A 41 -8.31 -0.40 -1.20
N CYS A 42 -7.50 0.55 -0.77
CA CYS A 42 -7.95 1.91 -0.54
C CYS A 42 -6.86 2.94 -0.82
N ILE A 43 -7.28 4.15 -1.18
CA ILE A 43 -6.41 5.30 -1.38
C ILE A 43 -6.63 6.26 -0.22
N VAL A 44 -5.53 6.68 0.40
CA VAL A 44 -5.51 7.58 1.55
C VAL A 44 -4.78 8.86 1.17
N HIS A 45 -5.42 10.00 1.43
CA HIS A 45 -4.79 11.30 1.30
C HIS A 45 -3.91 11.57 2.52
N ARG A 46 -2.59 11.61 2.34
CA ARG A 46 -1.56 11.66 3.39
C ARG A 46 -1.56 12.95 4.19
N VAL A 47 -2.01 14.07 3.61
CA VAL A 47 -2.04 15.36 4.30
C VAL A 47 -3.26 15.47 5.22
N THR A 48 -4.42 14.98 4.78
CA THR A 48 -5.67 15.06 5.56
C THR A 48 -5.94 13.78 6.36
N SER A 49 -5.14 12.72 6.16
CA SER A 49 -5.33 11.38 6.71
C SER A 49 -6.70 10.76 6.41
N LYS A 50 -7.39 11.22 5.35
CA LYS A 50 -8.70 10.73 4.95
C LYS A 50 -8.58 9.64 3.89
N VAL A 51 -9.39 8.60 4.02
CA VAL A 51 -9.59 7.61 2.96
C VAL A 51 -10.53 8.22 1.93
N VAL A 52 -10.05 8.36 0.69
CA VAL A 52 -10.81 8.98 -0.40
C VAL A 52 -11.51 7.93 -1.26
N VAL A 53 -10.83 6.83 -1.55
CA VAL A 53 -11.35 5.75 -2.40
C VAL A 53 -11.19 4.41 -1.72
N VAL A 54 -12.20 3.55 -1.81
CA VAL A 54 -12.20 2.18 -1.26
C VAL A 54 -12.78 1.20 -2.26
N ALA A 55 -12.14 0.03 -2.38
CA ALA A 55 -12.68 -1.14 -3.08
C ALA A 55 -12.48 -2.39 -2.20
N HIS A 56 -13.48 -3.27 -2.15
CA HIS A 56 -13.44 -4.46 -1.29
C HIS A 56 -14.19 -5.61 -1.95
N SER A 57 -13.57 -6.79 -2.03
CA SER A 57 -14.15 -7.95 -2.73
C SER A 57 -15.42 -8.54 -2.10
N ILE A 58 -15.86 -8.02 -0.95
CA ILE A 58 -17.11 -8.41 -0.28
C ILE A 58 -18.21 -7.33 -0.36
N SER A 59 -17.94 -6.18 -0.99
CA SER A 59 -18.98 -5.16 -1.18
C SER A 59 -20.10 -5.72 -2.06
N LYS A 60 -21.34 -5.27 -1.81
CA LYS A 60 -22.51 -5.73 -2.58
C LYS A 60 -22.33 -5.47 -4.08
N ASP A 61 -21.63 -4.39 -4.42
CA ASP A 61 -21.34 -3.98 -5.80
C ASP A 61 -20.41 -4.96 -6.55
N MET A 62 -19.66 -5.82 -5.84
CA MET A 62 -18.70 -6.77 -6.43
C MET A 62 -19.11 -8.23 -6.27
N LYS A 63 -20.17 -8.51 -5.50
CA LYS A 63 -20.59 -9.87 -5.15
C LYS A 63 -21.26 -10.63 -6.29
N PHE A 64 -21.75 -9.94 -7.32
CA PHE A 64 -22.55 -10.59 -8.37
C PHE A 64 -21.75 -11.51 -9.30
N ASP A 65 -20.43 -11.30 -9.46
CA ASP A 65 -19.62 -12.04 -10.45
C ASP A 65 -18.50 -12.93 -9.88
N LEU A 66 -18.34 -12.98 -8.55
CA LEU A 66 -17.21 -13.67 -7.93
C LEU A 66 -17.65 -14.91 -7.15
N THR A 67 -17.55 -16.07 -7.78
CA THR A 67 -17.71 -17.40 -7.15
C THR A 67 -16.69 -17.66 -6.03
N SER A 68 -15.61 -16.89 -5.96
CA SER A 68 -14.64 -16.90 -4.85
C SER A 68 -14.00 -15.53 -4.67
N THR A 69 -14.03 -15.05 -3.43
CA THR A 69 -13.62 -13.71 -2.99
C THR A 69 -12.10 -13.50 -2.96
N ARG A 70 -11.31 -14.52 -3.33
CA ARG A 70 -9.84 -14.56 -3.26
C ARG A 70 -9.16 -15.01 -4.58
N ASN A 71 -9.94 -15.20 -5.64
CA ASN A 71 -9.39 -15.62 -6.93
C ASN A 71 -8.63 -14.48 -7.60
N ALA A 72 -7.75 -14.79 -8.56
CA ALA A 72 -7.04 -13.78 -9.37
C ALA A 72 -8.01 -12.75 -9.98
N ARG A 73 -9.19 -13.22 -10.43
CA ARG A 73 -10.28 -12.36 -10.92
C ARG A 73 -10.79 -11.38 -9.86
N ALA A 74 -10.92 -11.79 -8.60
CA ALA A 74 -11.32 -10.89 -7.52
C ALA A 74 -10.26 -9.81 -7.28
N CYS A 75 -8.97 -10.14 -7.35
CA CYS A 75 -7.89 -9.17 -7.27
C CYS A 75 -7.93 -8.16 -8.42
N GLN A 76 -8.13 -8.64 -9.66
CA GLN A 76 -8.29 -7.77 -10.83
C GLN A 76 -9.49 -6.84 -10.68
N ALA A 77 -10.67 -7.39 -10.35
CA ALA A 77 -11.88 -6.60 -10.17
C ALA A 77 -11.74 -5.54 -9.06
N VAL A 78 -11.07 -5.86 -7.95
CA VAL A 78 -10.78 -4.86 -6.90
C VAL A 78 -9.89 -3.74 -7.44
N GLY A 79 -8.85 -4.09 -8.20
CA GLY A 79 -7.94 -3.10 -8.79
C GLY A 79 -8.64 -2.19 -9.81
N GLU A 80 -9.45 -2.78 -10.68
CA GLU A 80 -10.24 -2.07 -11.69
C GLU A 80 -11.24 -1.11 -11.05
N VAL A 81 -12.08 -1.59 -10.11
CA VAL A 81 -13.07 -0.76 -9.41
C VAL A 81 -12.39 0.37 -8.63
N LEU A 82 -11.22 0.09 -8.02
CA LEU A 82 -10.46 1.13 -7.32
C LEU A 82 -9.97 2.20 -8.28
N ALA A 83 -9.41 1.81 -9.43
CA ALA A 83 -8.89 2.73 -10.43
C ALA A 83 -10.01 3.59 -11.04
N GLN A 84 -11.14 2.98 -11.42
CA GLN A 84 -12.29 3.71 -11.94
C GLN A 84 -12.81 4.76 -10.95
N ARG A 85 -12.94 4.38 -9.66
CA ARG A 85 -13.33 5.31 -8.60
C ARG A 85 -12.29 6.41 -8.38
N ALA A 86 -11.01 6.09 -8.48
CA ALA A 86 -9.94 7.07 -8.35
C ALA A 86 -9.96 8.10 -9.49
N LEU A 87 -10.14 7.65 -10.73
CA LEU A 87 -10.25 8.54 -11.88
C LEU A 87 -11.50 9.44 -11.81
N ALA A 88 -12.62 8.92 -11.29
CA ALA A 88 -13.82 9.72 -11.06
C ALA A 88 -13.62 10.86 -10.04
N ASP A 89 -12.67 10.68 -9.11
CA ASP A 89 -12.27 11.67 -8.10
C ASP A 89 -11.01 12.48 -8.54
N ASP A 90 -10.62 12.41 -9.81
CA ASP A 90 -9.43 13.07 -10.39
C ASP A 90 -8.08 12.67 -9.74
N ILE A 91 -7.97 11.41 -9.30
CA ILE A 91 -6.77 10.85 -8.70
C ILE A 91 -6.05 9.96 -9.72
N TYR A 92 -4.93 10.48 -10.27
CA TYR A 92 -4.14 9.80 -11.30
C TYR A 92 -2.82 9.21 -10.78
N ASP A 93 -2.22 9.81 -9.75
CA ASP A 93 -0.93 9.41 -9.21
C ASP A 93 -1.05 8.94 -7.76
N VAL A 94 -0.61 7.71 -7.49
CA VAL A 94 -0.62 7.13 -6.15
C VAL A 94 0.72 6.51 -5.80
N VAL A 95 1.10 6.60 -4.53
CA VAL A 95 2.30 5.95 -4.00
C VAL A 95 1.91 4.67 -3.28
N TYR A 96 2.52 3.56 -3.65
CA TYR A 96 2.41 2.32 -2.89
C TYR A 96 3.68 2.09 -2.06
N THR A 97 3.49 1.90 -0.75
CA THR A 97 4.57 1.55 0.17
C THR A 97 4.35 0.12 0.65
N PRO A 98 5.14 -0.85 0.18
CA PRO A 98 4.99 -2.24 0.59
C PRO A 98 5.16 -2.40 2.10
N ARG A 99 4.31 -3.22 2.73
CA ARG A 99 4.48 -3.58 4.15
C ARG A 99 5.65 -4.54 4.31
N ARG A 100 6.17 -4.65 5.53
CA ARG A 100 7.32 -5.51 5.82
C ARG A 100 6.99 -6.97 5.50
N GLY A 101 7.66 -7.52 4.48
CA GLY A 101 7.46 -8.91 4.03
C GLY A 101 6.47 -9.08 2.88
N GLU A 102 5.89 -7.99 2.36
CA GLU A 102 5.12 -8.03 1.12
C GLU A 102 6.06 -8.07 -0.09
N LEU A 103 5.84 -9.06 -0.95
CA LEU A 103 6.47 -9.15 -2.26
C LEU A 103 5.43 -8.71 -3.29
N LEU A 104 5.84 -7.86 -4.23
CA LEU A 104 5.03 -7.42 -5.38
C LEU A 104 4.90 -8.54 -6.43
N GLU A 105 4.50 -9.72 -5.97
CA GLU A 105 4.33 -10.91 -6.78
C GLU A 105 2.97 -11.56 -6.44
N GLY A 106 2.49 -12.42 -7.33
CA GLY A 106 1.21 -13.11 -7.16
C GLY A 106 0.04 -12.14 -7.01
N LYS A 107 -0.79 -12.34 -5.99
CA LYS A 107 -2.05 -11.59 -5.82
C LYS A 107 -1.86 -10.09 -5.67
N LEU A 108 -0.83 -9.66 -4.96
CA LEU A 108 -0.56 -8.25 -4.75
C LEU A 108 -0.15 -7.60 -6.08
N GLY A 109 0.71 -8.27 -6.85
CA GLY A 109 1.09 -7.85 -8.19
C GLY A 109 -0.11 -7.71 -9.11
N ILE A 110 -1.06 -8.66 -9.07
CA ILE A 110 -2.29 -8.61 -9.88
C ILE A 110 -3.13 -7.36 -9.57
N VAL A 111 -3.31 -7.01 -8.29
CA VAL A 111 -4.07 -5.79 -7.91
C VAL A 111 -3.38 -4.54 -8.43
N VAL A 112 -2.06 -4.44 -8.24
CA VAL A 112 -1.28 -3.28 -8.68
C VAL A 112 -1.29 -3.15 -10.20
N GLN A 113 -1.13 -4.28 -10.91
CA GLN A 113 -1.16 -4.32 -12.36
C GLN A 113 -2.52 -3.87 -12.90
N ALA A 114 -3.62 -4.36 -12.32
CA ALA A 114 -4.96 -3.94 -12.71
C ALA A 114 -5.19 -2.42 -12.50
N ILE A 115 -4.64 -1.83 -11.43
CA ILE A 115 -4.73 -0.37 -11.21
C ILE A 115 -3.98 0.40 -12.30
N ILE A 116 -2.78 -0.07 -12.69
CA ILE A 116 -1.96 0.55 -13.73
C ILE A 116 -2.63 0.45 -15.11
N GLU A 117 -3.16 -0.72 -15.46
CA GLU A 117 -3.84 -0.96 -16.72
C GLU A 117 -5.09 -0.10 -16.89
N ASN A 118 -5.75 0.25 -15.78
CA ASN A 118 -6.91 1.14 -15.76
C ASN A 118 -6.55 2.62 -15.65
N GLY A 119 -5.29 3.01 -15.87
CA GLY A 119 -4.89 4.41 -16.07
C GLY A 119 -4.38 5.16 -14.84
N VAL A 120 -4.26 4.51 -13.67
CA VAL A 120 -3.71 5.12 -12.47
C VAL A 120 -2.22 4.78 -12.33
N LYS A 121 -1.36 5.80 -12.24
CA LYS A 121 0.10 5.63 -12.09
C LYS A 121 0.44 5.27 -10.65
N VAL A 122 1.05 4.09 -10.47
CA VAL A 122 1.49 3.60 -9.16
C VAL A 122 3.00 3.74 -9.02
N LYS A 123 3.46 4.61 -8.09
CA LYS A 123 4.87 4.75 -7.75
C LYS A 123 5.24 3.85 -6.56
N LEU A 124 6.16 2.92 -6.78
CA LEU A 124 6.63 1.98 -5.77
C LEU A 124 7.76 2.57 -4.93
N LYS A 125 7.53 2.79 -3.63
CA LYS A 125 8.60 3.14 -2.68
C LYS A 125 9.16 1.89 -2.02
N LEU A 126 10.08 1.23 -2.71
CA LEU A 126 10.87 0.14 -2.13
C LEU A 126 11.85 0.74 -1.11
N LYS A 127 11.61 0.53 0.19
CA LYS A 127 12.64 0.76 1.20
C LYS A 127 13.76 -0.26 0.96
N GLN A 128 14.89 0.19 0.42
CA GLN A 128 16.08 -0.63 0.22
C GLN A 128 16.38 -1.42 1.50
N ARG A 129 16.27 -2.74 1.39
CA ARG A 129 16.72 -3.65 2.43
C ARG A 129 18.25 -3.52 2.47
N LYS A 130 18.82 -2.97 3.54
CA LYS A 130 20.25 -3.21 3.83
C LYS A 130 20.40 -4.72 3.89
N GLN A 131 21.02 -5.32 2.88
CA GLN A 131 21.50 -6.70 2.97
C GLN A 131 22.43 -6.73 4.19
N LYS A 132 22.00 -7.34 5.29
CA LYS A 132 22.96 -7.81 6.28
C LYS A 132 23.75 -8.90 5.55
N GLY A 133 24.97 -8.56 5.17
CA GLY A 133 25.88 -9.48 4.48
C GLY A 133 25.89 -10.81 5.22
N GLY A 134 25.40 -11.85 4.56
CA GLY A 134 25.60 -13.20 5.02
C GLY A 134 27.08 -13.51 4.90
N LYS A 135 27.76 -13.71 6.04
CA LYS A 135 29.02 -14.46 6.03
C LYS A 135 28.68 -15.85 5.49
N ARG A 136 29.06 -16.11 4.24
CA ARG A 136 29.22 -17.47 3.72
C ARG A 136 30.57 -18.01 4.17
N SER A 137 30.61 -19.34 4.28
CA SER A 137 31.77 -20.25 4.45
C SER A 137 32.54 -20.10 5.76
N SER A 138 32.86 -21.18 6.47
CA SER A 138 33.11 -22.58 6.05
C SER A 138 32.58 -23.57 7.06
#